data_AF-A0A814AKQ4-F1
#
_entry.id   AF-A0A814AKQ4-F1
#
_cell.length_a   1.000
_cell.length_b   1.000
_cell.length_c   1.000
_cell.angle_alpha   90.00
_cell.angle_beta   90.00
_cell.angle_gamma   90.00
#
_symmetry.space_group_name_H-M   'P 1'
#
loop_
_entity.id
_entity.type
_entity.pdbx_description
1 polymer ?
#
loop_
_entity_poly.entity_id
_entity_poly.type
_entity_poly.pdbx_seq_one_letter_code
_entity_poly.pdbx_strand_id
1 'polypeptide(L)'
;MMNSINTNSKRTNQISPSSSQRLKIGVWICLLLLLILIILIATLVPIVILVHMSTSTTTIMAALIDSTQTTTTATSFTWNQSIDGKTVTCNAVNNSNPAYTDCIELRIDGYYFPNDVGCLSQWSTAIASQWDPLEFCRQVTGLSITNASIFYECDANQRRIVWIAKTWSFVEDMRYSRHLRCYF
;
A
#
# COMPACT_ATOMS: atom_id res chain seq x y z
N MET A 1 -43.74 -87.69 -20.65
CA MET A 1 -43.48 -86.42 -19.93
C MET A 1 -42.81 -85.47 -20.92
N MET A 2 -43.50 -84.44 -21.40
CA MET A 2 -42.87 -83.35 -22.15
C MET A 2 -43.77 -82.12 -22.06
N ASN A 3 -43.32 -81.14 -21.27
CA ASN A 3 -43.99 -79.86 -21.02
C ASN A 3 -43.76 -78.91 -22.20
N SER A 4 -44.85 -78.33 -22.71
CA SER A 4 -44.83 -77.27 -23.71
C SER A 4 -44.77 -75.90 -23.02
N ILE A 5 -43.69 -75.15 -23.24
CA ILE A 5 -43.49 -73.79 -22.74
C ILE A 5 -44.10 -72.80 -23.72
N ASN A 6 -45.10 -72.05 -23.26
CA ASN A 6 -45.81 -71.02 -24.02
C ASN A 6 -45.06 -69.68 -23.89
N THR A 7 -44.50 -69.16 -25.00
CA THR A 7 -43.80 -67.88 -25.06
C THR A 7 -44.71 -66.80 -25.69
N ASN A 8 -45.41 -66.05 -24.83
CA ASN A 8 -46.16 -64.87 -25.24
C ASN A 8 -45.20 -63.69 -25.51
N SER A 9 -44.81 -63.54 -26.78
CA SER A 9 -44.05 -62.39 -27.28
C SER A 9 -45.00 -61.21 -27.54
N LYS A 10 -45.00 -60.25 -26.61
CA LYS A 10 -45.79 -59.01 -26.69
C LYS A 10 -45.15 -58.07 -27.73
N ARG A 11 -45.70 -58.02 -28.94
CA ARG A 11 -45.33 -57.03 -29.97
C ARG A 11 -45.72 -55.63 -29.50
N THR A 12 -44.71 -54.83 -29.14
CA THR A 12 -44.87 -53.39 -28.89
C THR A 12 -44.89 -52.67 -30.24
N ASN A 13 -46.06 -52.19 -30.65
CA ASN A 13 -46.21 -51.34 -31.84
C ASN A 13 -45.45 -50.03 -31.63
N GLN A 14 -44.34 -49.84 -32.35
CA GLN A 14 -43.65 -48.55 -32.42
C GLN A 14 -44.44 -47.59 -33.31
N ILE A 15 -45.19 -46.69 -32.66
CA ILE A 15 -45.81 -45.54 -33.32
C ILE A 15 -44.69 -44.52 -33.59
N SER A 16 -44.20 -44.47 -34.84
CA SER A 16 -43.27 -43.41 -35.24
C SER A 16 -44.00 -42.07 -35.30
N PRO A 17 -43.55 -41.04 -34.57
CA PRO A 17 -44.21 -39.74 -34.58
C PRO A 17 -44.05 -39.06 -35.94
N SER A 18 -45.15 -38.48 -36.44
CA SER A 18 -45.21 -37.76 -37.71
C SER A 18 -44.21 -36.60 -37.78
N SER A 19 -43.74 -36.25 -38.97
CA SER A 19 -42.72 -35.20 -39.19
C SER A 19 -43.07 -33.84 -38.56
N SER A 20 -44.36 -33.52 -38.48
CA SER A 20 -44.87 -32.31 -37.81
C SER A 20 -44.66 -32.32 -36.29
N GLN A 21 -44.76 -33.49 -35.64
CA GLN A 21 -44.50 -33.64 -34.21
C GLN A 21 -43.02 -33.44 -33.87
N ARG A 22 -42.11 -33.93 -34.73
CA ARG A 22 -40.66 -33.77 -34.56
C ARG A 22 -40.23 -32.30 -34.65
N LEU A 23 -40.83 -31.52 -35.55
CA LEU A 23 -40.55 -30.09 -35.68
C LEU A 23 -40.99 -29.31 -34.44
N LYS A 24 -42.19 -29.60 -33.90
CA LYS A 24 -42.69 -28.97 -32.68
C LYS A 24 -41.78 -29.28 -31.48
N ILE A 25 -41.37 -30.53 -31.31
CA ILE A 25 -40.45 -30.93 -30.24
C ILE A 25 -39.12 -30.19 -30.35
N GLY A 26 -38.57 -30.03 -31.55
CA GLY A 26 -37.33 -29.27 -31.78
C GLY A 26 -37.44 -27.80 -31.37
N VAL A 27 -38.56 -27.14 -31.71
CA VAL A 27 -38.82 -25.75 -31.35
C VAL A 27 -38.96 -25.59 -29.83
N TRP A 28 -39.66 -26.49 -29.15
CA TRP A 28 -39.79 -26.48 -27.70
C TRP A 28 -38.46 -26.70 -26.98
N ILE A 29 -37.62 -27.60 -27.47
CA ILE A 29 -36.27 -27.82 -26.91
C ILE A 29 -35.41 -26.58 -27.10
N CYS A 30 -35.46 -25.94 -28.28
CA CYS A 30 -34.69 -24.73 -28.54
C CYS A 30 -35.11 -23.57 -27.61
N LEU A 31 -36.42 -23.36 -27.43
CA LEU A 31 -36.96 -22.38 -26.49
C LEU A 31 -36.54 -22.66 -25.04
N LEU A 32 -36.57 -23.93 -24.62
CA LEU A 32 -36.16 -24.33 -23.28
C LEU A 32 -34.67 -24.04 -23.02
N LEU A 33 -33.80 -24.34 -23.99
CA LEU A 33 -32.37 -24.06 -23.91
C LEU A 33 -32.07 -22.56 -23.84
N LEU A 34 -32.80 -21.75 -24.62
CA LEU A 34 -32.70 -20.28 -24.59
C LEU A 34 -33.11 -19.71 -23.22
N LEU A 35 -34.18 -20.24 -22.63
CA LEU A 35 -34.65 -19.83 -21.31
C LEU A 35 -33.63 -20.18 -20.20
N ILE A 36 -33.03 -21.36 -20.26
CA ILE A 36 -31.98 -21.78 -19.32
C ILE A 36 -30.75 -20.86 -19.42
N LEU A 37 -30.34 -20.50 -20.64
CA LEU A 37 -29.20 -19.61 -20.87
C LEU A 37 -29.45 -18.21 -20.28
N ILE A 38 -30.65 -17.66 -20.45
CA ILE A 38 -31.03 -16.34 -19.90
C ILE A 38 -30.99 -16.38 -18.37
N ILE A 39 -31.52 -17.44 -17.74
CA ILE A 39 -31.48 -17.60 -16.28
C ILE A 39 -30.03 -17.70 -15.78
N LEU A 40 -29.17 -18.43 -16.50
CA LEU A 40 -27.76 -18.56 -16.13
C LEU A 40 -27.04 -17.20 -16.17
N ILE A 41 -27.26 -16.39 -17.20
CA ILE A 41 -26.67 -15.04 -17.33
C ILE A 41 -27.22 -14.11 -16.24
N ALA A 42 -28.54 -14.12 -16.02
CA ALA A 42 -29.20 -13.26 -15.03
C ALA A 42 -28.77 -13.57 -13.59
N THR A 43 -28.35 -14.80 -13.31
CA THR A 43 -27.87 -15.22 -11.98
C THR A 43 -26.36 -15.06 -11.80
N LEU A 44 -25.55 -15.27 -12.85
CA LEU A 44 -24.09 -15.17 -12.75
C LEU A 44 -23.59 -13.71 -12.64
N VAL A 45 -24.20 -12.78 -13.39
CA VAL A 45 -23.79 -11.36 -13.37
C VAL A 45 -23.88 -10.73 -11.96
N PRO A 46 -24.99 -10.84 -11.21
CA PRO A 46 -25.06 -10.26 -9.87
C PRO A 46 -24.12 -10.94 -8.86
N ILE A 47 -23.82 -12.23 -9.01
CA ILE A 47 -22.86 -12.94 -8.14
C ILE A 47 -21.44 -12.39 -8.37
N VAL A 48 -21.04 -12.19 -9.62
CA VAL A 48 -19.71 -11.64 -9.95
C VAL A 48 -19.57 -10.20 -9.45
N ILE A 49 -20.62 -9.38 -9.56
CA ILE A 49 -20.64 -8.01 -9.01
C ILE A 49 -20.52 -8.04 -7.48
N LEU A 50 -21.27 -8.92 -6.80
CA LEU A 50 -21.23 -9.05 -5.35
C LEU A 50 -19.84 -9.46 -4.82
N VAL A 51 -19.14 -10.36 -5.52
CA VAL A 51 -17.77 -10.79 -5.18
C VAL A 51 -16.73 -9.68 -5.40
N HIS A 52 -16.93 -8.81 -6.40
CA HIS A 52 -16.05 -7.64 -6.60
C HIS A 52 -16.31 -6.52 -5.59
N MET A 53 -17.54 -6.38 -5.08
CA MET A 53 -17.84 -5.40 -4.02
C MET A 53 -17.34 -5.85 -2.63
N SER A 54 -17.30 -7.15 -2.34
CA SER A 54 -16.79 -7.67 -1.06
C SER A 54 -15.27 -7.63 -0.92
N THR A 55 -14.53 -7.63 -2.04
CA THR A 55 -13.06 -7.46 -2.05
C THR A 55 -12.63 -6.00 -2.00
N SER A 56 -13.54 -5.06 -2.29
CA SER A 56 -13.28 -3.61 -2.20
C SER A 56 -13.57 -3.02 -0.81
N THR A 57 -14.17 -3.79 0.10
CA THR A 57 -14.56 -3.32 1.45
C THR A 57 -13.62 -3.76 2.56
N THR A 58 -12.72 -4.72 2.31
CA THR A 58 -11.67 -5.10 3.27
C THR A 58 -10.45 -4.17 3.25
N THR A 59 -10.26 -3.38 2.19
CA THR A 59 -9.23 -2.33 2.13
C THR A 59 -9.65 -1.01 2.79
N ILE A 60 -10.93 -0.78 3.02
CA ILE A 60 -11.41 0.46 3.67
C ILE A 60 -11.52 0.29 5.20
N MET A 61 -11.78 -0.92 5.71
CA MET A 61 -11.67 -1.18 7.15
C MET A 61 -10.22 -1.20 7.67
N ALA A 62 -9.24 -1.45 6.82
CA ALA A 62 -7.83 -1.18 7.14
C ALA A 62 -7.47 0.32 7.12
N ALA A 63 -8.29 1.16 6.46
CA ALA A 63 -8.06 2.60 6.35
C ALA A 63 -8.86 3.45 7.36
N LEU A 64 -9.85 2.88 8.07
CA LEU A 64 -10.71 3.60 9.03
C LEU A 64 -10.49 3.20 10.50
N ILE A 65 -9.54 2.31 10.80
CA ILE A 65 -9.10 2.04 12.18
C ILE A 65 -7.99 3.01 12.63
N ASP A 66 -7.49 3.89 11.76
CA ASP A 66 -6.48 4.91 12.11
C ASP A 66 -7.08 6.30 12.37
N SER A 67 -8.32 6.35 12.88
CA SER A 67 -8.93 7.58 13.39
C SER A 67 -9.47 7.46 14.80
N THR A 68 -9.12 6.40 15.53
CA THR A 68 -9.03 6.53 16.99
C THR A 68 -7.90 7.49 17.26
N GLN A 69 -8.28 8.75 17.48
CA GLN A 69 -7.64 9.75 18.31
C GLN A 69 -6.67 9.10 19.31
N THR A 70 -5.47 8.76 18.83
CA THR A 70 -4.29 8.64 19.64
C THR A 70 -4.08 10.04 20.15
N THR A 71 -4.24 10.20 21.45
CA THR A 71 -3.52 11.19 22.25
C THR A 71 -2.20 11.45 21.53
N THR A 72 -2.02 12.66 20.99
CA THR A 72 -0.91 13.04 20.11
C THR A 72 0.37 12.81 20.89
N THR A 73 0.88 11.58 20.78
CA THR A 73 2.11 11.17 21.44
C THR A 73 3.15 11.84 20.59
N ALA A 74 3.90 12.77 21.17
CA ALA A 74 5.05 13.38 20.52
C ALA A 74 5.82 12.32 19.72
N THR A 75 5.67 12.32 18.40
CA THR A 75 6.37 11.35 17.56
C THR A 75 7.82 11.80 17.55
N SER A 76 8.66 11.06 18.24
CA SER A 76 10.09 11.29 18.24
C SER A 76 10.71 10.62 17.01
N PHE A 77 11.99 10.83 16.74
CA PHE A 77 12.69 9.97 15.79
C PHE A 77 12.50 8.50 16.18
N THR A 78 12.41 7.66 15.16
CA THR A 78 12.56 6.22 15.28
C THR A 78 13.75 5.78 14.43
N TRP A 79 14.20 4.54 14.63
CA TRP A 79 15.34 3.99 13.88
C TRP A 79 15.12 3.99 12.37
N ASN A 80 13.88 3.78 11.93
CA ASN A 80 13.50 3.76 10.53
C ASN A 80 12.04 4.25 10.40
N GLN A 81 11.82 5.27 9.58
CA GLN A 81 10.52 5.85 9.31
C GLN A 81 10.45 6.42 7.90
N SER A 82 9.24 6.66 7.39
CA SER A 82 9.05 7.23 6.06
C SER A 82 8.63 8.70 6.13
N ILE A 83 9.23 9.54 5.28
CA ILE A 83 8.88 10.95 5.09
C ILE A 83 8.84 11.24 3.60
N ASP A 84 7.72 11.76 3.11
CA ASP A 84 7.52 12.12 1.70
C ASP A 84 7.97 11.01 0.72
N GLY A 85 7.63 9.74 1.04
CA GLY A 85 7.96 8.58 0.19
C GLY A 85 9.43 8.14 0.22
N LYS A 86 10.23 8.69 1.14
CA LYS A 86 11.63 8.30 1.38
C LYS A 86 11.80 7.61 2.71
N THR A 87 12.86 6.81 2.85
CA THR A 87 13.19 6.13 4.10
C THR A 87 14.23 6.94 4.87
N VAL A 88 13.83 7.42 6.04
CA VAL A 88 14.69 8.08 7.03
C VAL A 88 15.22 7.02 7.99
N THR A 89 16.54 6.90 8.08
CA THR A 89 17.23 5.96 8.97
C THR A 89 18.11 6.72 9.94
N CYS A 90 18.09 6.28 11.20
CA CYS A 90 19.01 6.71 12.24
C CYS A 90 19.78 5.49 12.72
N ASN A 91 21.12 5.57 12.81
CA ASN A 91 21.92 4.50 13.44
C ASN A 91 21.78 4.49 14.96
N ALA A 92 21.29 5.55 15.56
CA ALA A 92 20.81 5.53 16.93
C ALA A 92 19.81 6.67 17.12
N VAL A 93 18.91 6.49 18.07
CA VAL A 93 17.92 7.50 18.43
C VAL A 93 18.05 7.79 19.92
N ASN A 94 18.04 9.07 20.30
CA ASN A 94 17.96 9.48 21.70
C ASN A 94 16.70 10.31 21.96
N ASN A 95 15.77 9.71 22.70
CA ASN A 95 14.49 10.30 23.11
C ASN A 95 14.38 10.41 24.64
N SER A 96 15.50 10.32 25.35
CA SER A 96 15.49 10.32 26.82
C SER A 96 15.24 11.71 27.42
N ASN A 97 15.42 12.79 26.64
CA ASN A 97 15.16 14.15 27.08
C ASN A 97 13.77 14.59 26.58
N PRO A 98 12.86 15.07 27.46
CA PRO A 98 11.55 15.52 27.02
C PRO A 98 11.57 16.79 26.15
N ALA A 99 12.69 17.53 26.11
CA ALA A 99 12.82 18.77 25.34
C ALA A 99 13.22 18.54 23.87
N TYR A 100 13.72 17.36 23.51
CA TYR A 100 14.20 17.10 22.15
C TYR A 100 14.23 15.61 21.79
N THR A 101 14.33 15.34 20.50
CA THR A 101 14.65 14.02 19.95
C THR A 101 15.87 14.11 19.03
N ASP A 102 16.75 13.11 19.10
CA ASP A 102 17.97 13.05 18.30
C ASP A 102 17.98 11.84 17.36
N CYS A 103 18.39 12.09 16.13
CA CYS A 103 18.80 11.08 15.17
C CYS A 103 20.33 11.14 15.01
N ILE A 104 20.99 10.06 15.39
CA ILE A 104 22.43 9.88 15.24
C ILE A 104 22.67 9.10 13.95
N GLU A 105 23.52 9.62 13.04
CA GLU A 105 23.74 9.09 11.68
C GLU A 105 22.46 9.13 10.85
N LEU A 106 21.92 10.34 10.69
CA LEU A 106 20.75 10.59 9.87
C LEU A 106 21.06 10.29 8.41
N ARG A 107 20.32 9.36 7.80
CA ARG A 107 20.39 9.04 6.38
C ARG A 107 19.01 8.97 5.76
N ILE A 108 18.90 9.42 4.50
CA ILE A 108 17.68 9.31 3.69
C ILE A 108 18.00 8.45 2.48
N ASP A 109 17.35 7.29 2.36
CA ASP A 109 17.67 6.25 1.35
C ASP A 109 19.18 5.94 1.29
N GLY A 110 19.88 6.02 2.43
CA GLY A 110 21.32 5.80 2.55
C GLY A 110 22.22 7.03 2.35
N TYR A 111 21.68 8.18 1.94
CA TYR A 111 22.42 9.42 1.69
C TYR A 111 22.34 10.42 2.85
N TYR A 112 23.37 11.24 3.03
CA TYR A 112 23.35 12.37 3.97
C TYR A 112 22.83 13.65 3.30
N PHE A 113 22.31 14.58 4.09
CA PHE A 113 22.03 15.95 3.64
C PHE A 113 23.34 16.72 3.42
N PRO A 114 23.44 17.55 2.36
CA PRO A 114 24.60 18.41 2.17
C PRO A 114 24.62 19.52 3.22
N ASN A 115 25.71 20.27 3.25
CA ASN A 115 25.86 21.39 4.15
C ASN A 115 26.82 22.45 3.60
N ASP A 116 26.38 23.70 3.59
CA ASP A 116 27.22 24.86 3.24
C ASP A 116 27.84 25.54 4.48
N VAL A 117 27.41 25.18 5.70
CA VAL A 117 28.10 25.50 6.94
C VAL A 117 29.47 24.80 6.93
N GLY A 118 30.52 25.42 7.48
CA GLY A 118 31.84 24.77 7.57
C GLY A 118 31.78 23.43 8.33
N CYS A 119 32.84 22.63 8.23
CA CYS A 119 33.04 21.46 9.12
C CYS A 119 33.10 21.96 10.57
N LEU A 120 32.35 21.34 11.48
CA LEU A 120 32.34 21.75 12.89
C LEU A 120 32.53 20.53 13.79
N SER A 121 33.33 20.68 14.85
CA SER A 121 33.53 19.64 15.87
C SER A 121 32.42 19.61 16.93
N GLN A 122 31.35 20.39 16.74
CA GLN A 122 30.27 20.57 17.71
C GLN A 122 28.93 20.77 16.99
N TRP A 123 27.84 20.60 17.75
CA TRP A 123 26.50 20.92 17.29
C TRP A 123 26.39 22.41 16.92
N SER A 124 25.66 22.68 15.85
CA SER A 124 25.44 24.01 15.30
C SER A 124 23.95 24.25 15.07
N THR A 125 23.50 25.45 15.36
CA THR A 125 22.16 25.95 14.99
C THR A 125 22.20 26.72 13.67
N ALA A 126 23.37 26.86 13.04
CA ALA A 126 23.46 27.40 11.69
C ALA A 126 22.83 26.40 10.73
N ILE A 127 21.81 26.84 10.00
CA ILE A 127 21.04 26.01 9.09
C ILE A 127 21.63 26.14 7.68
N ALA A 128 21.84 25.00 7.02
CA ALA A 128 22.30 24.99 5.65
C ALA A 128 21.23 25.51 4.68
N SER A 129 21.61 26.21 3.61
CA SER A 129 20.63 26.74 2.63
C SER A 129 19.94 25.65 1.79
N GLN A 130 20.50 24.45 1.76
CA GLN A 130 20.14 23.37 0.84
C GLN A 130 19.07 22.43 1.41
N TRP A 131 18.61 22.61 2.65
CA TRP A 131 17.46 21.91 3.22
C TRP A 131 16.94 22.65 4.46
N ASP A 132 15.67 22.47 4.80
CA ASP A 132 15.07 23.10 5.98
C ASP A 132 14.96 22.07 7.13
N PRO A 133 15.87 22.10 8.13
CA PRO A 133 15.84 21.17 9.24
C PRO A 133 14.68 21.40 10.20
N LEU A 134 14.15 22.63 10.29
CA LEU A 134 12.99 22.90 11.15
C LEU A 134 11.74 22.25 10.55
N GLU A 135 11.52 22.46 9.25
CA GLU A 135 10.41 21.83 8.56
C GLU A 135 10.59 20.31 8.50
N PHE A 136 11.83 19.81 8.35
CA PHE A 136 12.10 18.38 8.36
C PHE A 136 11.77 17.79 9.72
N CYS A 137 12.21 18.44 10.80
CA CYS A 137 11.84 18.07 12.16
C CYS A 137 10.32 18.06 12.38
N ARG A 138 9.57 19.02 11.83
CA ARG A 138 8.10 19.03 11.93
C ARG A 138 7.48 17.84 11.21
N GLN A 139 7.96 17.51 10.01
CA GLN A 139 7.46 16.36 9.24
C GLN A 139 7.79 15.03 9.92
N VAL A 140 9.00 14.91 10.48
CA VAL A 140 9.40 13.73 11.28
C VAL A 140 8.48 13.55 12.47
N THR A 141 8.32 14.63 13.24
CA THR A 141 7.81 14.51 14.61
C THR A 141 6.31 14.73 14.72
N GLY A 142 5.70 15.36 13.71
CA GLY A 142 4.32 15.83 13.79
C GLY A 142 4.10 16.92 14.85
N LEU A 143 5.16 17.50 15.39
CA LEU A 143 5.12 18.47 16.49
C LEU A 143 5.45 19.88 16.03
N SER A 144 5.09 20.84 16.88
CA SER A 144 5.65 22.18 16.79
C SER A 144 7.14 22.10 17.13
N ILE A 145 7.98 22.66 16.27
CA ILE A 145 9.43 22.67 16.44
C ILE A 145 9.86 24.11 16.73
N THR A 146 10.56 24.29 17.85
CA THR A 146 11.09 25.58 18.30
C THR A 146 12.48 25.82 17.75
N ASN A 147 13.29 24.78 17.59
CA ASN A 147 14.65 24.87 17.07
C ASN A 147 15.15 23.52 16.50
N ALA A 148 16.24 23.57 15.75
CA ALA A 148 16.99 22.40 15.33
C ALA A 148 18.50 22.65 15.50
N SER A 149 19.22 21.62 15.94
CA SER A 149 20.68 21.62 15.97
C SER A 149 21.19 20.47 15.10
N ILE A 150 22.26 20.71 14.36
CA ILE A 150 22.86 19.74 13.45
C ILE A 150 24.35 19.59 13.78
N PHE A 151 24.86 18.37 13.68
CA PHE A 151 26.30 18.12 13.73
C PHE A 151 26.80 17.88 12.30
N TYR A 152 27.76 18.68 11.88
CA TYR A 152 28.26 18.70 10.51
C TYR A 152 29.64 18.07 10.40
N GLU A 153 29.82 17.24 9.39
CA GLU A 153 31.09 16.60 9.08
C GLU A 153 31.49 16.80 7.63
N CYS A 154 32.73 16.43 7.34
CA CYS A 154 33.37 16.59 6.05
C CYS A 154 33.97 15.27 5.62
N ASP A 155 33.83 14.98 4.34
CA ASP A 155 34.34 13.79 3.68
C ASP A 155 34.72 14.16 2.24
N ALA A 156 35.16 13.18 1.45
CA ALA A 156 35.30 13.31 0.02
C ALA A 156 33.99 13.78 -0.63
N ASN A 157 34.12 14.41 -1.80
CA ASN A 157 32.97 14.82 -2.60
C ASN A 157 32.12 13.58 -2.92
N GLN A 158 30.88 13.60 -2.46
CA GLN A 158 29.94 12.50 -2.59
C GLN A 158 28.55 13.04 -2.87
N ARG A 159 27.74 12.21 -3.52
CA ARG A 159 26.32 12.47 -3.73
C ARG A 159 25.59 12.60 -2.39
N ARG A 160 24.89 13.71 -2.23
CA ARG A 160 24.06 14.08 -1.07
C ARG A 160 22.63 14.30 -1.50
N ILE A 161 21.70 14.05 -0.59
CA ILE A 161 20.27 14.22 -0.83
C ILE A 161 19.81 15.59 -0.35
N VAL A 162 19.01 16.27 -1.16
CA VAL A 162 18.44 17.59 -0.85
C VAL A 162 16.95 17.48 -0.69
N TRP A 163 16.40 18.26 0.24
CA TRP A 163 14.96 18.35 0.47
C TRP A 163 14.56 19.81 0.63
N ILE A 164 13.98 20.36 -0.43
CA ILE A 164 13.52 21.76 -0.49
C ILE A 164 12.06 21.72 -0.88
N ALA A 165 11.21 22.39 -0.08
CA ALA A 165 9.76 22.46 -0.31
C ALA A 165 9.14 21.08 -0.59
N LYS A 166 9.46 20.09 0.26
CA LYS A 166 8.96 18.70 0.18
C LYS A 166 9.37 17.93 -1.08
N THR A 167 10.36 18.44 -1.82
CA THR A 167 10.85 17.81 -3.05
C THR A 167 12.26 17.29 -2.84
N TRP A 168 12.47 16.01 -3.17
CA TRP A 168 13.77 15.35 -3.08
C TRP A 168 14.60 15.55 -4.35
N SER A 169 15.87 15.88 -4.18
CA SER A 169 16.85 15.98 -5.26
C SER A 169 18.25 15.58 -4.78
N PHE A 170 19.28 15.77 -5.61
CA PHE A 170 20.66 15.40 -5.27
C PHE A 170 21.66 16.47 -5.72
N VAL A 171 22.78 16.54 -5.01
CA VAL A 171 23.93 17.43 -5.24
C VAL A 171 25.21 16.69 -4.84
N GLU A 172 26.34 17.07 -5.42
CA GLU A 172 27.67 16.65 -4.95
C GLU A 172 28.20 17.67 -3.94
N ASP A 173 28.53 17.23 -2.72
CA ASP A 173 29.13 18.10 -1.70
C ASP A 173 30.15 17.30 -0.86
N MET A 174 31.21 18.00 -0.42
CA MET A 174 32.23 17.49 0.49
C MET A 174 31.79 17.57 1.96
N ARG A 175 30.71 18.29 2.24
CA ARG A 175 30.21 18.58 3.59
C ARG A 175 28.81 18.02 3.76
N TYR A 176 28.52 17.50 4.94
CA TYR A 176 27.24 16.86 5.20
C TYR A 176 26.76 16.97 6.64
N SER A 177 25.46 16.81 6.81
CA SER A 177 24.79 16.74 8.11
C SER A 177 24.77 15.30 8.61
N ARG A 178 25.46 15.00 9.71
CA ARG A 178 25.57 13.63 10.26
C ARG A 178 24.55 13.33 11.34
N HIS A 179 24.28 14.30 12.20
CA HIS A 179 23.33 14.16 13.31
C HIS A 179 22.33 15.31 13.29
N LEU A 180 21.08 15.03 13.66
CA LEU A 180 20.02 16.03 13.76
C LEU A 180 19.32 15.91 15.11
N ARG A 181 19.13 17.05 15.77
CA ARG A 181 18.36 17.20 16.99
C ARG A 181 17.21 18.16 16.74
N CYS A 182 16.00 17.72 17.05
CA CYS A 182 14.76 18.50 16.92
C CYS A 182 14.26 18.90 18.30
N TYR A 183 14.11 20.20 18.56
CA TYR A 183 13.61 20.74 19.83
C TYR A 183 12.12 21.07 19.71
N PHE A 184 11.35 20.63 20.69
CA PHE A 184 9.90 20.86 20.77
C PHE A 184 9.55 22.21 21.39
#